data_AF-A0A202ECQ8-F1
#
_entry.id   AF-A0A202ECQ8-F1
#
_cell.length_a   1.000
_cell.length_b   1.000
_cell.length_c   1.000
_cell.angle_alpha   90.00
_cell.angle_beta   90.00
_cell.angle_gamma   90.00
#
_symmetry.space_group_name_H-M   'P 1'
#
loop_
_entity.id
_entity.type
_entity.pdbx_description
1 polymer ?
#
loop_
_entity_poly.entity_id
_entity_poly.type
_entity_poly.pdbx_seq_one_letter_code
_entity_poly.pdbx_strand_id
1 'polypeptide(L)'
;MNRRAVLASVSATTASAIAGCSTPTSRTRPAEFDDCSQSIILAGNLPNPVVSEVETALESGQYQTPGDLRLQEVMGPNTTHIRVSGQYVEPRIDADDETTTLVLEESIPRQGDHELPIRNRTGEDIDAAITVTYQPPGNDGDPETIRDDRLELSVGESETAPEAWHRYGQYTLEIEFDDSDPLEESWSISQGTTLHGLTLESTTRVQLDLSVADIDPCRW
;
A
#
# COMPACT_ATOMS: atom_id res chain seq x y z
N MET A 1 -22.82 -66.55 -45.83
CA MET A 1 -21.54 -66.03 -46.34
C MET A 1 -21.83 -65.09 -47.51
N ASN A 2 -21.07 -63.99 -47.61
CA ASN A 2 -21.12 -62.90 -48.60
C ASN A 2 -22.13 -61.77 -48.32
N ARG A 3 -21.79 -60.47 -48.37
CA ARG A 3 -20.52 -59.71 -48.35
C ARG A 3 -20.92 -58.24 -48.10
N ARG A 4 -20.02 -57.46 -47.48
CA ARG A 4 -20.12 -56.05 -47.07
C ARG A 4 -20.24 -55.05 -48.24
N ALA A 5 -20.79 -53.85 -47.96
CA ALA A 5 -20.26 -52.48 -48.19
C ALA A 5 -21.44 -51.47 -48.22
N VAL A 6 -21.64 -50.44 -47.38
CA VAL A 6 -20.82 -49.32 -46.82
C VAL A 6 -21.01 -47.99 -47.61
N LEU A 7 -21.61 -46.99 -46.91
CA LEU A 7 -21.47 -45.51 -46.99
C LEU A 7 -22.07 -44.78 -48.23
N ALA A 8 -22.58 -43.55 -48.19
CA ALA A 8 -22.69 -42.46 -47.19
C ALA A 8 -23.87 -41.53 -47.63
N SER A 9 -24.68 -40.97 -46.72
CA SER A 9 -24.72 -39.53 -46.31
C SER A 9 -25.27 -38.57 -47.40
N VAL A 10 -26.05 -37.50 -47.16
CA VAL A 10 -26.20 -36.55 -46.05
C VAL A 10 -27.63 -35.97 -46.08
N SER A 11 -28.20 -35.76 -44.90
CA SER A 11 -29.45 -35.06 -44.62
C SER A 11 -29.28 -33.53 -44.61
N ALA A 12 -30.31 -32.74 -44.98
CA ALA A 12 -30.83 -31.63 -44.16
C ALA A 12 -31.90 -30.78 -44.90
N THR A 13 -33.15 -30.94 -44.46
CA THR A 13 -34.20 -29.91 -44.32
C THR A 13 -33.72 -28.76 -43.42
N THR A 14 -34.08 -27.47 -43.59
CA THR A 14 -35.33 -26.77 -43.16
C THR A 14 -35.23 -25.29 -43.61
N ALA A 15 -36.25 -24.63 -44.19
CA ALA A 15 -37.46 -24.00 -43.63
C ALA A 15 -37.25 -22.66 -42.85
N SER A 16 -38.20 -21.74 -43.06
CA SER A 16 -38.13 -20.27 -43.02
C SER A 16 -38.39 -19.55 -41.67
N ALA A 17 -38.14 -18.22 -41.68
CA ALA A 17 -38.67 -17.12 -40.84
C ALA A 17 -38.13 -17.08 -39.38
N ILE A 18 -37.96 -15.95 -38.68
CA ILE A 18 -38.90 -14.85 -38.35
C ILE A 18 -38.09 -13.59 -37.94
N ALA A 19 -38.64 -12.40 -38.19
CA ALA A 19 -38.13 -11.12 -37.72
C ALA A 19 -38.22 -10.97 -36.18
N GLY A 20 -37.17 -10.44 -35.55
CA GLY A 20 -37.17 -10.12 -34.12
C GLY A 20 -36.27 -8.91 -33.83
N CYS A 21 -36.91 -7.79 -33.48
CA CYS A 21 -36.26 -6.57 -33.01
C CYS A 21 -35.30 -6.86 -31.86
N SER A 22 -34.03 -6.54 -32.04
CA SER A 22 -33.07 -6.45 -30.93
C SER A 22 -32.81 -4.97 -30.69
N THR A 23 -33.53 -4.40 -29.74
CA THR A 23 -33.12 -3.20 -29.01
C THR A 23 -31.66 -3.37 -28.59
N PRO A 24 -30.74 -2.44 -28.89
CA PRO A 24 -29.51 -2.39 -28.13
C PRO A 24 -29.92 -2.01 -26.70
N THR A 25 -29.97 -3.00 -25.81
CA THR A 25 -29.68 -2.75 -24.41
C THR A 25 -28.30 -2.12 -24.42
N SER A 26 -28.26 -0.79 -24.45
CA SER A 26 -27.18 -0.06 -23.83
C SER A 26 -27.21 -0.53 -22.39
N ARG A 27 -26.46 -1.60 -22.10
CA ARG A 27 -25.90 -1.77 -20.78
C ARG A 27 -25.22 -0.45 -20.54
N THR A 28 -25.85 0.40 -19.74
CA THR A 28 -25.20 1.55 -19.15
C THR A 28 -23.87 1.01 -18.67
N ARG A 29 -22.77 1.37 -19.33
CA ARG A 29 -21.46 1.05 -18.78
C ARG A 29 -21.48 1.56 -17.35
N PRO A 30 -21.01 0.78 -16.37
CA PRO A 30 -20.71 1.35 -15.06
C PRO A 30 -19.92 2.63 -15.31
N ALA A 31 -20.20 3.69 -14.56
CA ALA A 31 -19.47 4.95 -14.68
C ALA A 31 -17.97 4.62 -14.75
N GLU A 32 -17.31 4.95 -15.86
CA GLU A 32 -15.88 4.73 -16.02
C GLU A 32 -15.23 5.66 -14.99
N PHE A 33 -14.77 5.11 -13.87
CA PHE A 33 -13.97 5.84 -12.90
C PHE A 33 -12.54 5.97 -13.45
N ASP A 34 -11.96 7.15 -13.35
CA ASP A 34 -10.54 7.34 -13.69
C ASP A 34 -9.68 6.67 -12.61
N ASP A 35 -8.75 5.79 -13.00
CA ASP A 35 -7.84 5.10 -12.07
C ASP A 35 -7.03 6.10 -11.22
N CYS A 36 -7.04 5.93 -9.90
CA CYS A 36 -6.29 6.82 -9.02
C CYS A 36 -4.87 6.30 -8.78
N SER A 37 -3.88 7.10 -9.19
CA SER A 37 -2.47 6.78 -9.02
C SER A 37 -1.94 6.94 -7.59
N GLN A 38 -2.81 7.17 -6.60
CA GLN A 38 -2.41 7.29 -5.20
C GLN A 38 -2.16 5.91 -4.61
N SER A 39 -1.04 5.75 -3.91
CA SER A 39 -0.71 4.52 -3.17
C SER A 39 -1.51 4.36 -1.88
N ILE A 40 -2.18 5.45 -1.42
CA ILE A 40 -3.06 5.47 -0.26
C ILE A 40 -4.30 6.27 -0.61
N ILE A 41 -5.47 5.65 -0.40
CA ILE A 41 -6.77 6.28 -0.62
C ILE A 41 -7.52 6.33 0.71
N LEU A 42 -8.07 7.50 1.07
CA LEU A 42 -8.95 7.61 2.23
C LEU A 42 -10.28 6.93 1.91
N ALA A 43 -10.80 6.09 2.81
CA ALA A 43 -12.09 5.42 2.57
C ALA A 43 -13.23 6.41 2.28
N GLY A 44 -13.25 7.55 2.96
CA GLY A 44 -14.23 8.62 2.71
C GLY A 44 -14.11 9.31 1.35
N ASN A 45 -13.02 9.09 0.61
CA ASN A 45 -12.84 9.59 -0.75
C ASN A 45 -13.21 8.55 -1.80
N LEU A 46 -13.52 7.30 -1.45
CA LEU A 46 -13.92 6.29 -2.44
C LEU A 46 -15.32 6.61 -3.01
N PRO A 47 -15.63 6.24 -4.26
CA PRO A 47 -16.98 6.37 -4.79
C PRO A 47 -17.98 5.51 -4.00
N ASN A 48 -19.21 5.99 -3.82
CA ASN A 48 -20.23 5.32 -3.00
C ASN A 48 -20.40 3.80 -3.27
N PRO A 49 -20.43 3.31 -4.53
CA PRO A 49 -20.54 1.87 -4.78
C PRO A 49 -19.37 1.07 -4.20
N VAL A 50 -18.16 1.65 -4.22
CA VAL A 50 -16.93 1.04 -3.71
C VAL A 50 -16.87 1.12 -2.19
N VAL A 51 -17.30 2.25 -1.61
CA VAL A 51 -17.39 2.42 -0.15
C VAL A 51 -18.22 1.29 0.46
N SER A 52 -19.37 0.95 -0.13
CA SER A 52 -20.21 -0.13 0.39
C SER A 52 -19.54 -1.52 0.35
N GLU A 53 -18.72 -1.81 -0.67
CA GLU A 53 -17.93 -3.06 -0.72
C GLU A 53 -16.90 -3.10 0.42
N VAL A 54 -16.16 -2.00 0.62
CA VAL A 54 -15.14 -1.85 1.65
C VAL A 54 -15.74 -1.91 3.05
N GLU A 55 -16.80 -1.15 3.32
CA GLU A 55 -17.51 -1.16 4.61
C GLU A 55 -18.05 -2.56 4.93
N THR A 56 -18.67 -3.24 3.97
CA THR A 56 -19.17 -4.61 4.18
C THR A 56 -18.02 -5.58 4.51
N ALA A 57 -16.89 -5.47 3.82
CA ALA A 57 -15.72 -6.29 4.10
C ALA A 57 -15.12 -6.00 5.49
N LEU A 58 -15.09 -4.75 5.94
CA LEU A 58 -14.66 -4.39 7.29
C LEU A 58 -15.61 -4.94 8.37
N GLU A 59 -16.92 -4.85 8.15
CA GLU A 59 -17.93 -5.25 9.13
C GLU A 59 -18.09 -6.78 9.22
N SER A 60 -18.06 -7.46 8.08
CA SER A 60 -18.34 -8.89 7.96
C SER A 60 -17.07 -9.75 7.83
N GLY A 61 -15.90 -9.12 7.76
CA GLY A 61 -14.60 -9.75 7.51
C GLY A 61 -14.33 -10.02 6.01
N GLN A 62 -15.36 -10.03 5.17
CA GLN A 62 -15.25 -10.20 3.72
C GLN A 62 -16.46 -9.63 2.98
N TYR A 63 -16.27 -9.30 1.71
CA TYR A 63 -17.36 -9.00 0.77
C TYR A 63 -17.30 -9.97 -0.42
N GLN A 64 -18.44 -10.46 -0.89
CA GLN A 64 -18.51 -11.44 -1.97
C GLN A 64 -19.51 -11.00 -3.05
N THR A 65 -19.15 -11.22 -4.32
CA THR A 65 -20.01 -10.88 -5.46
C THR A 65 -19.77 -11.85 -6.63
N PRO A 66 -20.81 -12.22 -7.42
CA PRO A 66 -20.69 -13.15 -8.54
C PRO A 66 -20.05 -12.53 -9.81
N GLY A 67 -19.27 -11.47 -9.67
CA GLY A 67 -18.65 -10.75 -10.79
C GLY A 67 -17.43 -9.95 -10.33
N ASP A 68 -17.01 -8.97 -11.12
CA ASP A 68 -15.88 -8.12 -10.76
C ASP A 68 -16.24 -7.18 -9.59
N LEU A 69 -15.25 -6.87 -8.76
CA LEU A 69 -15.39 -5.88 -7.69
C LEU A 69 -15.29 -4.47 -8.25
N ARG A 70 -16.14 -3.55 -7.79
CA ARG A 70 -16.03 -2.13 -8.16
C ARG A 70 -14.73 -1.52 -7.65
N LEU A 71 -14.20 -2.01 -6.54
CA LEU A 71 -12.89 -1.62 -6.03
C LEU A 71 -11.78 -1.73 -7.09
N GLN A 72 -11.82 -2.76 -7.96
CA GLN A 72 -10.82 -2.97 -9.00
C GLN A 72 -10.92 -1.95 -10.15
N GLU A 73 -12.06 -1.27 -10.28
CA GLU A 73 -12.28 -0.23 -11.30
C GLU A 73 -11.68 1.13 -10.87
N VAL A 74 -11.43 1.33 -9.57
CA VAL A 74 -10.98 2.63 -9.03
C VAL A 74 -9.53 2.62 -8.57
N MET A 75 -8.97 1.46 -8.24
CA MET A 75 -7.60 1.36 -7.73
C MET A 75 -6.98 0.00 -8.05
N GLY A 76 -5.64 -0.03 -8.13
CA GLY A 76 -4.87 -1.27 -8.12
C GLY A 76 -4.87 -1.90 -6.72
N PRO A 77 -5.61 -3.00 -6.46
CA PRO A 77 -5.78 -3.53 -5.11
C PRO A 77 -4.47 -4.07 -4.50
N ASN A 78 -3.53 -4.51 -5.33
CA ASN A 78 -2.25 -5.06 -4.88
C ASN A 78 -1.17 -4.00 -4.61
N THR A 79 -1.45 -2.73 -4.91
CA THR A 79 -0.44 -1.64 -4.84
C THR A 79 -0.88 -0.48 -3.98
N THR A 80 -2.13 -0.48 -3.53
CA THR A 80 -2.75 0.67 -2.91
C THR A 80 -3.44 0.27 -1.60
N HIS A 81 -3.18 1.03 -0.56
CA HIS A 81 -3.78 0.85 0.76
C HIS A 81 -5.01 1.75 0.91
N ILE A 82 -5.97 1.32 1.71
CA ILE A 82 -7.11 2.12 2.10
C ILE A 82 -6.91 2.56 3.54
N ARG A 83 -7.05 3.87 3.79
CA ARG A 83 -6.99 4.41 5.16
C ARG A 83 -8.39 4.54 5.74
N VAL A 84 -8.63 3.84 6.83
CA VAL A 84 -9.94 3.78 7.53
C VAL A 84 -9.72 4.12 8.99
N SER A 85 -10.39 5.15 9.50
CA SER A 85 -10.33 5.54 10.92
C SER A 85 -8.90 5.69 11.50
N GLY A 86 -7.92 6.03 10.65
CA GLY A 86 -6.52 6.19 11.06
C GLY A 86 -5.65 4.95 10.85
N GLN A 87 -6.25 3.78 10.64
CA GLN A 87 -5.56 2.53 10.29
C GLN A 87 -5.43 2.38 8.77
N TYR A 88 -4.54 1.50 8.35
CA TYR A 88 -4.30 1.16 6.95
C TYR A 88 -4.66 -0.30 6.72
N VAL A 89 -5.38 -0.56 5.63
CA VAL A 89 -5.71 -1.91 5.20
C VAL A 89 -5.31 -2.12 3.74
N GLU A 90 -4.83 -3.32 3.42
CA GLU A 90 -4.55 -3.77 2.06
C GLU A 90 -5.69 -4.69 1.59
N PRO A 91 -6.29 -4.42 0.43
CA PRO A 91 -7.29 -5.30 -0.13
C PRO A 91 -6.66 -6.56 -0.75
N ARG A 92 -7.12 -7.72 -0.28
CA ARG A 92 -6.87 -9.02 -0.87
C ARG A 92 -8.09 -9.47 -1.65
N ILE A 93 -7.88 -9.80 -2.92
CA ILE A 93 -8.95 -10.26 -3.79
C ILE A 93 -8.62 -11.68 -4.23
N ASP A 94 -9.54 -12.59 -3.94
CA ASP A 94 -9.53 -13.95 -4.45
C ASP A 94 -10.73 -14.14 -5.38
N ALA A 95 -10.54 -14.82 -6.50
CA ALA A 95 -11.58 -15.01 -7.50
C ALA A 95 -11.61 -16.47 -7.96
N ASP A 96 -12.79 -17.08 -7.91
CA ASP A 96 -13.09 -18.36 -8.51
C ASP A 96 -14.08 -18.21 -9.69
N ASP A 97 -14.50 -19.33 -10.28
CA ASP A 97 -15.38 -19.33 -11.45
C ASP A 97 -16.79 -18.74 -11.19
N GLU A 98 -17.20 -18.63 -9.92
CA GLU A 98 -18.56 -18.23 -9.52
C GLU A 98 -18.58 -16.96 -8.66
N THR A 99 -17.52 -16.67 -7.89
CA THR A 99 -17.49 -15.63 -6.86
C THR A 99 -16.13 -14.95 -6.78
N THR A 100 -16.17 -13.62 -6.69
CA THR A 100 -15.03 -12.79 -6.28
C THR A 100 -15.21 -12.38 -4.82
N THR A 101 -14.17 -12.60 -4.03
CA THR A 101 -14.12 -12.31 -2.59
C THR A 101 -13.09 -11.22 -2.31
N LEU A 102 -13.51 -10.17 -1.61
CA LEU A 102 -12.67 -9.12 -1.05
C LEU A 102 -12.48 -9.36 0.46
N VAL A 103 -11.22 -9.39 0.90
CA VAL A 103 -10.82 -9.35 2.31
C VAL A 103 -9.93 -8.12 2.51
N LEU A 104 -10.06 -7.45 3.65
CA LEU A 104 -9.21 -6.33 4.02
C LEU A 104 -8.30 -6.75 5.16
N GLU A 105 -6.99 -6.74 4.92
CA GLU A 105 -5.99 -7.11 5.92
C GLU A 105 -5.33 -5.85 6.46
N GLU A 106 -5.13 -5.76 7.77
CA GLU A 106 -4.35 -4.67 8.36
C GLU A 106 -2.91 -4.74 7.86
N SER A 107 -2.41 -3.63 7.33
CA SER A 107 -1.04 -3.54 6.83
C SER A 107 -0.53 -2.12 6.92
N ILE A 108 0.75 -1.95 7.21
CA ILE A 108 1.37 -0.63 7.31
C ILE A 108 2.09 -0.33 5.99
N PRO A 109 1.71 0.75 5.27
CA PRO A 109 2.41 1.16 4.07
C PRO A 109 3.88 1.47 4.35
N ARG A 110 4.72 1.29 3.33
CA ARG A 110 6.13 1.69 3.37
C ARG A 110 6.38 2.78 2.34
N GLN A 111 7.33 3.66 2.65
CA GLN A 111 7.98 4.47 1.62
C GLN A 111 8.79 3.54 0.73
N GLY A 112 8.86 3.86 -0.56
CA GLY A 112 9.49 3.00 -1.55
C GLY A 112 10.92 2.58 -1.20
N ASP A 113 11.51 1.75 -2.06
CA ASP A 113 12.75 1.03 -1.77
C ASP A 113 14.03 1.87 -1.95
N HIS A 114 14.01 3.15 -1.56
CA HIS A 114 15.22 3.98 -1.60
C HIS A 114 16.14 3.71 -0.40
N GLU A 115 17.41 4.08 -0.49
CA GLU A 115 18.31 3.96 0.67
C GLU A 115 18.09 5.13 1.64
N LEU A 116 18.10 4.84 2.95
CA LEU A 116 18.05 5.84 4.02
C LEU A 116 19.42 5.97 4.70
N PRO A 117 20.34 6.77 4.14
CA PRO A 117 21.67 6.93 4.72
C PRO A 117 21.65 7.69 6.05
N ILE A 118 22.43 7.19 7.01
CA ILE A 118 22.81 7.86 8.26
C ILE A 118 24.25 8.33 8.05
N ARG A 119 24.49 9.65 8.09
CA ARG A 119 25.77 10.26 7.69
C ARG A 119 26.46 10.92 8.86
N ASN A 120 27.77 10.73 8.98
CA ASN A 120 28.61 11.47 9.91
C ASN A 120 29.18 12.74 9.24
N ARG A 121 28.80 13.92 9.76
CA ARG A 121 29.39 15.22 9.40
C ARG A 121 29.87 16.04 10.61
N THR A 122 30.06 15.40 11.76
CA THR A 122 30.48 16.07 13.00
C THR A 122 31.92 16.59 12.93
N GLY A 123 32.75 15.96 12.08
CA GLY A 123 34.18 16.24 11.96
C GLY A 123 35.06 15.37 12.87
N GLU A 124 34.44 14.46 13.62
CA GLU A 124 35.08 13.45 14.47
C GLU A 124 34.43 12.07 14.24
N ASP A 125 35.13 11.00 14.62
CA ASP A 125 34.57 9.65 14.53
C ASP A 125 33.44 9.50 15.56
N ILE A 126 32.35 8.85 15.17
CA ILE A 126 31.21 8.58 16.04
C ILE A 126 31.32 7.15 16.52
N ASP A 127 31.23 6.98 17.84
CA ASP A 127 31.05 5.70 18.51
C ASP A 127 30.06 5.92 19.67
N ALA A 128 28.77 5.69 19.41
CA ALA A 128 27.68 6.06 20.30
C ALA A 128 26.60 4.97 20.36
N ALA A 129 25.84 4.88 21.45
CA ALA A 129 24.66 4.02 21.48
C ALA A 129 23.52 4.70 20.71
N ILE A 130 22.80 3.96 19.88
CA ILE A 130 21.67 4.44 19.09
C ILE A 130 20.44 3.59 19.38
N THR A 131 19.37 4.26 19.77
CA THR A 131 18.04 3.66 19.94
C THR A 131 17.08 4.32 18.98
N VAL A 132 16.36 3.52 18.19
CA VAL A 132 15.22 4.01 17.39
C VAL A 132 13.98 3.24 17.73
N THR A 133 12.96 3.99 18.15
CA THR A 133 11.62 3.49 18.43
C THR A 133 10.66 3.93 17.34
N TYR A 134 9.69 3.07 17.06
CA TYR A 134 8.69 3.24 16.02
C TYR A 134 7.30 3.06 16.61
N GLN A 135 6.43 4.02 16.36
CA GLN A 135 5.03 4.00 16.74
C GLN A 135 4.18 3.89 15.48
N PRO A 136 3.43 2.78 15.30
CA PRO A 136 2.52 2.65 14.18
C PRO A 136 1.39 3.68 14.23
N PRO A 137 0.86 4.09 13.06
CA PRO A 137 -0.27 4.99 12.95
C PRO A 137 -1.53 4.33 13.49
N GLY A 138 -2.43 5.13 14.07
CA GLY A 138 -3.69 4.63 14.66
C GLY A 138 -3.72 4.60 16.20
N ASN A 139 -2.64 4.99 16.88
CA ASN A 139 -2.57 5.24 18.34
C ASN A 139 -2.92 4.08 19.28
N ASP A 140 -3.14 2.86 18.79
CA ASP A 140 -3.57 1.72 19.63
C ASP A 140 -2.45 0.71 19.94
N GLY A 141 -1.26 0.86 19.35
CA GLY A 141 -0.11 -0.01 19.61
C GLY A 141 0.92 0.64 20.54
N ASP A 142 1.67 -0.17 21.28
CA ASP A 142 2.85 0.31 22.00
C ASP A 142 4.01 0.61 21.03
N PRO A 143 4.90 1.56 21.34
CA PRO A 143 6.12 1.78 20.57
C PRO A 143 6.99 0.52 20.50
N GLU A 144 7.50 0.21 19.31
CA GLU A 144 8.42 -0.88 19.02
C GLU A 144 9.86 -0.34 18.91
N THR A 145 10.81 -0.89 19.66
CA THR A 145 12.23 -0.61 19.41
C THR A 145 12.68 -1.36 18.16
N ILE A 146 13.06 -0.63 17.12
CA ILE A 146 13.45 -1.17 15.82
C ILE A 146 14.96 -1.09 15.55
N ARG A 147 15.69 -0.37 16.41
CA ARG A 147 17.15 -0.37 16.49
C ARG A 147 17.58 -0.10 17.93
N ASP A 148 18.56 -0.84 18.40
CA ASP A 148 19.19 -0.70 19.72
C ASP A 148 20.58 -1.36 19.62
N ASP A 149 21.56 -0.57 19.18
CA ASP A 149 22.94 -1.01 18.98
C ASP A 149 23.93 0.17 19.06
N ARG A 150 25.17 -0.04 18.62
CA ARG A 150 26.17 1.02 18.50
C ARG A 150 26.20 1.55 17.07
N LEU A 151 26.28 2.87 16.97
CA LEU A 151 26.58 3.59 15.75
C LEU A 151 28.08 3.89 15.71
N GLU A 152 28.80 3.21 14.82
CA GLU A 152 30.22 3.41 14.57
C GLU A 152 30.43 3.98 13.16
N LEU A 153 30.76 5.27 13.04
CA LEU A 153 30.95 5.94 11.76
C LEU A 153 32.17 6.85 11.78
N SER A 154 33.14 6.61 10.89
CA SER A 154 34.27 7.52 10.75
C SER A 154 33.83 8.84 10.10
N VAL A 155 34.68 9.87 10.19
CA VAL A 155 34.39 11.17 9.56
C VAL A 155 34.07 11.04 8.07
N GLY A 156 32.88 11.51 7.68
CA GLY A 156 32.41 11.51 6.30
C GLY A 156 31.87 10.16 5.80
N GLU A 157 31.86 9.13 6.65
CA GLU A 157 31.22 7.85 6.34
C GLU A 157 29.71 7.91 6.52
N SER A 158 29.05 6.90 5.97
CA SER A 158 27.62 6.67 6.14
C SER A 158 27.30 5.20 6.13
N GLU A 159 26.25 4.82 6.83
CA GLU A 159 25.61 3.52 6.72
C GLU A 159 24.16 3.66 6.25
N THR A 160 23.57 2.57 5.78
CA THR A 160 22.17 2.55 5.35
C THR A 160 21.30 2.06 6.50
N ALA A 161 20.26 2.83 6.84
CA ALA A 161 19.30 2.45 7.86
C ALA A 161 18.50 1.20 7.42
N PRO A 162 18.01 0.39 8.38
CA PRO A 162 17.21 -0.79 8.07
C PRO A 162 15.88 -0.46 7.36
N GLU A 163 15.38 -1.38 6.54
CA GLU A 163 14.07 -1.25 5.85
C GLU A 163 12.90 -0.95 6.81
N ALA A 164 13.00 -1.35 8.07
CA ALA A 164 12.03 -1.05 9.11
C ALA A 164 11.73 0.46 9.27
N TRP A 165 12.67 1.33 8.87
CA TRP A 165 12.58 2.79 8.96
C TRP A 165 11.78 3.43 7.83
N HIS A 166 11.32 2.63 6.86
CA HIS A 166 10.48 3.08 5.76
C HIS A 166 8.97 3.02 6.08
N ARG A 167 8.59 2.40 7.21
CA ARG A 167 7.18 2.21 7.58
C ARG A 167 6.51 3.57 7.87
N TYR A 168 5.23 3.68 7.50
CA TYR A 168 4.44 4.85 7.87
C TYR A 168 4.19 4.85 9.36
N GLY A 169 4.39 6.00 10.02
CA GLY A 169 4.24 6.11 11.47
C GLY A 169 5.13 7.22 12.05
N GLN A 170 5.29 7.20 13.37
CA GLN A 170 6.17 8.11 14.08
C GLN A 170 7.42 7.38 14.54
N TYR A 171 8.53 8.10 14.58
CA TYR A 171 9.82 7.58 14.98
C TYR A 171 10.44 8.52 16.01
N THR A 172 11.14 7.94 16.97
CA THR A 172 12.00 8.66 17.89
C THR A 172 13.38 8.02 17.88
N LEU A 173 14.38 8.85 17.64
CA LEU A 173 15.80 8.55 17.70
C LEU A 173 16.35 9.11 19.01
N GLU A 174 17.12 8.28 19.71
CA GLU A 174 17.96 8.67 20.82
C GLU A 174 19.39 8.23 20.52
N ILE A 175 20.36 9.11 20.72
CA ILE A 175 21.79 8.79 20.60
C ILE A 175 22.49 9.22 21.89
N GLU A 176 23.11 8.26 22.56
CA GLU A 176 23.90 8.49 23.77
C GLU A 176 25.39 8.49 23.44
N PHE A 177 26.02 9.64 23.67
CA PHE A 177 27.47 9.82 23.56
C PHE A 177 28.10 9.76 24.96
N ASP A 178 29.32 9.24 25.08
CA ASP A 178 29.97 9.03 26.39
C ASP A 178 30.13 10.31 27.24
N ASP A 179 30.38 11.45 26.58
CA ASP A 179 30.72 12.73 27.23
C ASP A 179 29.70 13.85 26.91
N SER A 180 28.47 13.53 26.50
CA SER A 180 27.44 14.52 26.17
C SER A 180 26.05 14.09 26.63
N ASP A 181 25.14 15.06 26.75
CA ASP A 181 23.73 14.76 26.97
C ASP A 181 23.18 13.94 25.78
N PRO A 182 22.23 13.02 26.01
CA PRO A 182 21.58 12.29 24.94
C PRO A 182 20.96 13.23 23.91
N LEU A 183 21.16 12.90 22.63
CA LEU A 183 20.50 13.55 21.52
C LEU A 183 19.19 12.84 21.25
N GLU A 184 18.08 13.57 21.32
CA GLU A 184 16.74 13.05 20.99
C GLU A 184 16.19 13.80 19.76
N GLU A 185 15.62 13.07 18.81
CA GLU A 185 14.93 13.63 17.64
C GLU A 185 13.72 12.78 17.27
N SER A 186 12.63 13.41 16.82
CA SER A 186 11.43 12.69 16.37
C SER A 186 11.01 13.12 14.98
N TRP A 187 10.54 12.18 14.17
CA TRP A 187 9.96 12.46 12.86
C TRP A 187 8.74 11.60 12.58
N SER A 188 8.02 11.93 11.52
CA SER A 188 6.90 11.13 11.05
C SER A 188 7.01 10.88 9.56
N ILE A 189 6.64 9.66 9.18
CA ILE A 189 6.55 9.21 7.80
C ILE A 189 5.08 9.08 7.45
N SER A 190 4.66 9.75 6.38
CA SER A 190 3.27 9.75 5.92
C SER A 190 3.20 9.95 4.40
N GLN A 191 2.00 9.96 3.83
CA GLN A 191 1.82 10.11 2.38
C GLN A 191 2.45 11.39 1.85
N GLY A 192 2.40 12.48 2.64
CA GLY A 192 2.98 13.78 2.29
C GLY A 192 4.37 14.05 2.87
N THR A 193 4.97 13.11 3.62
CA THR A 193 6.27 13.34 4.28
C THR A 193 7.20 12.17 4.04
N THR A 194 8.30 12.40 3.33
CA THR A 194 9.33 11.40 3.02
C THR A 194 10.65 11.70 3.69
N LEU A 195 11.22 10.67 4.33
CA LEU A 195 12.58 10.71 4.85
C LEU A 195 13.55 10.27 3.75
N HIS A 196 14.62 11.03 3.55
CA HIS A 196 15.71 10.73 2.62
C HIS A 196 17.03 10.40 3.32
N GLY A 197 17.07 10.54 4.65
CA GLY A 197 18.19 10.16 5.48
C GLY A 197 18.38 11.07 6.69
N LEU A 198 19.45 10.80 7.42
CA LEU A 198 19.86 11.52 8.62
C LEU A 198 21.30 11.97 8.48
N THR A 199 21.60 13.15 9.01
CA THR A 199 22.95 13.67 9.04
C THR A 199 23.27 14.16 10.45
N LEU A 200 24.27 13.55 11.09
CA LEU A 200 24.80 14.01 12.36
C LEU A 200 25.73 15.18 12.09
N GLU A 201 25.31 16.38 12.49
CA GLU A 201 26.08 17.62 12.31
C GLU A 201 26.98 17.91 13.52
N SER A 202 26.61 17.41 14.70
CA SER A 202 27.41 17.41 15.94
C SER A 202 26.84 16.38 16.92
N THR A 203 27.48 16.20 18.08
CA THR A 203 26.95 15.34 19.17
C THR A 203 25.65 15.86 19.80
N THR A 204 25.22 17.08 19.45
CA THR A 204 23.99 17.71 19.99
C THR A 204 22.97 18.05 18.89
N ARG A 205 23.24 17.65 17.64
CA ARG A 205 22.39 18.02 16.52
C ARG A 205 22.39 16.97 15.41
N VAL A 206 21.20 16.48 15.10
CA VAL A 206 20.91 15.70 13.90
C VAL A 206 20.06 16.54 12.94
N GLN A 207 20.32 16.41 11.66
CA GLN A 207 19.50 16.97 10.61
C GLN A 207 18.73 15.85 9.91
N LEU A 208 17.40 15.94 9.95
CA LEU A 208 16.49 15.11 9.17
C LEU A 208 16.42 15.65 7.74
N ASP A 209 16.69 14.81 6.75
CA ASP A 209 16.46 15.14 5.34
C ASP A 209 15.03 14.74 4.97
N LEU A 210 14.08 15.68 5.15
CA LEU A 210 12.66 15.45 4.90
C LEU A 210 12.20 16.20 3.66
N SER A 211 11.40 15.52 2.83
CA SER A 211 10.60 16.12 1.77
C SER A 211 9.14 16.17 2.19
N VAL A 212 8.48 17.31 1.97
CA VAL A 212 7.06 17.50 2.26
C VAL A 212 6.34 17.87 0.96
N ALA A 213 5.27 17.15 0.66
CA ALA A 213 4.45 17.36 -0.53
C ALA A 213 2.97 17.45 -0.15
N ASP A 214 2.25 18.33 -0.85
CA ASP A 214 0.80 18.36 -0.79
C ASP A 214 0.23 17.13 -1.50
N ILE A 215 -0.72 16.45 -0.84
CA ILE A 215 -1.37 15.28 -1.40
C ILE A 215 -2.71 15.68 -1.98
N ASP A 216 -2.79 15.61 -3.31
CA ASP A 216 -4.05 15.77 -4.01
C ASP A 216 -4.91 14.51 -3.84
N PRO A 217 -6.13 14.63 -3.27
CA PRO A 217 -7.03 13.49 -3.15
C PRO A 217 -7.47 13.02 -4.54
N CYS A 218 -7.76 11.72 -4.66
CA CYS A 218 -8.44 11.17 -5.84
C CYS A 218 -9.73 11.95 -6.09
N ARG A 219 -9.96 12.38 -7.33
CA ARG A 219 -11.19 13.05 -7.76
C ARG A 219 -11.91 12.11 -8.72
N TRP A 220 -13.16 11.79 -8.41
CA TRP A 220 -14.02 10.89 -9.18
C TRP A 220 -15.24 11.65 -9.70
#